data_AF-A0A2K3JQE4-F1
#
_entry.id   AF-A0A2K3JQE4-F1
#
_cell.length_a   1.000
_cell.length_b   1.000
_cell.length_c   1.000
_cell.angle_alpha   90.00
_cell.angle_beta   90.00
_cell.angle_gamma   90.00
#
_symmetry.space_group_name_H-M   'P 1'
#
loop_
_entity.id
_entity.type
_entity.pdbx_description
1 polymer ?
#
loop_
_entity_poly.entity_id
_entity_poly.type
_entity_poly.pdbx_seq_one_letter_code
_entity_poly.pdbx_strand_id
1 'polypeptide(L)' 'QLAYEYARQGARLSLVDIKKENLVEVADMATSLGSPDVIIIGADVSKVQDSKQFVDETINYFGQCKC' A
#
# COMPACT_ATOMS: atom_id res chain seq x y z
N GLN A 1 -10.87 3.06 -6.60
CA GLN A 1 -10.66 4.37 -5.95
C GLN A 1 -10.65 4.32 -4.42
N LEU A 2 -10.85 3.14 -3.80
CA LEU A 2 -10.83 2.96 -2.34
C LEU A 2 -9.56 3.48 -1.66
N ALA A 3 -8.38 3.30 -2.27
CA ALA A 3 -7.12 3.86 -1.77
C ALA A 3 -7.20 5.39 -1.55
N TYR A 4 -7.88 6.12 -2.44
CA TYR A 4 -8.05 7.57 -2.33
C TYR A 4 -9.06 7.97 -1.26
N GLU A 5 -10.06 7.14 -0.97
CA GLU A 5 -10.99 7.40 0.13
C GLU A 5 -10.29 7.26 1.47
N TYR A 6 -9.48 6.21 1.65
CA TYR A 6 -8.68 6.02 2.85
C TYR A 6 -7.56 7.06 2.98
N ALA A 7 -6.94 7.46 1.88
CA ALA A 7 -5.98 8.55 1.87
C ALA A 7 -6.58 9.85 2.43
N ARG A 8 -7.79 10.22 1.99
CA ARG A 8 -8.51 11.41 2.51
C ARG A 8 -8.86 11.31 3.99
N GLN A 9 -8.94 10.10 4.53
CA GLN A 9 -9.17 9.86 5.96
C GLN A 9 -7.86 9.85 6.78
N GLY A 10 -6.70 10.09 6.14
CA GLY A 10 -5.40 10.08 6.81
C GLY A 10 -4.86 8.68 7.08
N ALA A 11 -5.33 7.65 6.38
CA ALA A 11 -4.83 6.30 6.55
C ALA A 11 -3.43 6.13 5.92
N ARG A 12 -2.57 5.34 6.57
CA ARG A 12 -1.33 4.82 5.97
C ARG A 12 -1.69 3.70 4.99
N LEU A 13 -1.07 3.67 3.82
CA LEU A 13 -1.43 2.74 2.75
C LEU A 13 -0.27 1.83 2.34
N SER A 14 -0.58 0.56 2.09
CA SER A 14 0.28 -0.38 1.38
C SER A 14 -0.38 -0.75 0.06
N LEU A 15 0.25 -0.39 -1.05
CA LEU A 15 -0.25 -0.64 -2.40
C LEU A 15 0.49 -1.83 -3.00
N VAL A 16 -0.26 -2.82 -3.47
CA VAL A 16 0.29 -4.06 -4.03
C VAL A 16 -0.25 -4.27 -5.45
N ASP A 17 0.66 -4.48 -6.40
CA ASP A 17 0.35 -4.84 -7.79
C ASP A 17 1.51 -5.69 -8.34
N ILE A 18 1.27 -6.47 -9.39
CA ILE A 18 2.31 -7.18 -10.12
C ILE A 18 3.28 -6.18 -10.79
N LYS A 19 2.77 -5.01 -11.22
CA LYS A 19 3.57 -3.96 -11.88
C LYS A 19 3.70 -2.73 -10.99
N LYS A 20 4.87 -2.55 -10.37
CA LYS A 20 5.14 -1.43 -9.45
C LYS A 20 4.97 -0.06 -10.12
N GLU A 21 5.25 0.03 -11.41
CA GLU A 21 5.21 1.28 -12.17
C GLU A 21 3.81 1.89 -12.18
N ASN A 22 2.77 1.06 -12.17
CA ASN A 22 1.38 1.49 -12.13
C ASN A 22 0.97 2.12 -10.79
N LEU A 23 1.72 1.84 -9.71
CA LEU A 23 1.39 2.29 -8.37
C LEU A 23 2.03 3.62 -8.01
N VAL A 24 3.01 4.09 -8.80
CA VAL A 24 3.71 5.37 -8.54
C VAL A 24 2.72 6.53 -8.54
N GLU A 25 1.92 6.66 -9.61
CA GLU A 25 0.90 7.72 -9.70
C GLU A 25 -0.16 7.62 -8.60
N VAL A 26 -0.52 6.39 -8.19
CA VAL A 26 -1.51 6.16 -7.13
C VAL A 26 -0.95 6.57 -5.77
N ALA A 27 0.33 6.28 -5.50
CA ALA A 27 0.99 6.67 -4.26
C ALA A 27 1.17 8.19 -4.16
N ASP A 28 1.58 8.84 -5.25
CA ASP A 28 1.73 10.30 -5.31
C ASP A 28 0.38 10.99 -5.07
N MET A 29 -0.68 10.49 -5.70
CA MET A 29 -2.04 10.99 -5.50
C MET A 29 -2.54 10.74 -4.07
N ALA A 30 -2.35 9.54 -3.52
CA ALA A 30 -2.78 9.23 -2.16
C ALA A 30 -2.07 10.08 -1.11
N THR A 31 -0.77 10.32 -1.27
CA THR A 31 0.00 11.22 -0.40
C THR A 31 -0.56 12.64 -0.48
N SER A 32 -0.79 13.14 -1.70
CA SER A 32 -1.37 14.47 -1.94
C SER A 32 -2.78 14.64 -1.36
N LEU A 33 -3.55 13.55 -1.28
CA LEU A 33 -4.91 13.53 -0.74
C LEU A 33 -4.98 13.47 0.78
N GLY A 34 -3.87 13.27 1.48
CA GLY A 34 -3.80 13.29 2.93
C GLY A 34 -3.31 11.99 3.58
N SER A 35 -2.89 10.99 2.80
CA SER A 35 -2.22 9.82 3.39
C SER A 35 -0.88 10.26 4.01
N PRO A 36 -0.62 9.97 5.29
CA PRO A 36 0.63 10.37 5.93
C PRO A 36 1.83 9.56 5.45
N ASP A 37 1.62 8.36 4.91
CA ASP A 37 2.69 7.48 4.42
C ASP A 37 2.12 6.37 3.52
N VAL A 38 2.82 6.08 2.42
CA VAL A 38 2.41 5.12 1.39
C VAL A 38 3.60 4.30 0.93
N ILE A 39 3.47 2.97 0.95
CA ILE A 39 4.46 2.05 0.36
C ILE A 39 3.92 1.34 -0.87
N ILE A 40 4.83 1.03 -1.80
CA ILE A 40 4.55 0.28 -3.02
C ILE A 40 5.30 -1.06 -2.95
N ILE A 41 4.56 -2.16 -3.03
CA ILE A 41 5.09 -3.52 -3.05
C ILE A 41 4.70 -4.19 -4.36
N GLY A 42 5.65 -4.88 -4.98
CA GLY A 42 5.47 -5.58 -6.24
C GLY A 42 5.31 -7.05 -5.97
N ALA A 43 4.10 -7.59 -6.13
CA ALA A 43 3.79 -8.96 -5.75
C ALA A 43 2.58 -9.49 -6.53
N ASP A 44 2.59 -10.80 -6.82
CA ASP A 44 1.46 -11.47 -7.45
C ASP A 44 0.50 -11.99 -6.37
N VAL A 45 -0.61 -11.28 -6.17
CA VAL A 45 -1.63 -11.63 -5.17
C VAL A 45 -2.32 -12.98 -5.44
N SER A 46 -2.14 -13.59 -6.62
CA SER A 46 -2.61 -14.94 -6.90
C SER A 46 -1.73 -16.02 -6.27
N LYS A 47 -0.50 -15.67 -5.85
CA LYS A 47 0.44 -16.56 -5.17
C LYS A 47 0.38 -16.32 -3.66
N VAL A 48 0.10 -17.39 -2.92
CA VAL A 48 0.00 -17.34 -1.45
C VAL A 48 1.33 -16.95 -0.80
N GLN A 49 2.46 -17.35 -1.41
CA GLN A 49 3.80 -17.01 -0.95
C GLN A 49 4.06 -15.50 -1.02
N ASP A 50 3.77 -14.89 -2.17
CA ASP A 50 3.83 -13.45 -2.40
C ASP A 50 2.90 -12.71 -1.43
N SER A 51 1.75 -13.31 -1.13
CA SER A 51 0.78 -12.75 -0.17
C SER A 51 1.31 -12.66 1.24
N LYS A 52 1.94 -13.73 1.72
CA LYS A 52 2.63 -13.71 3.01
C LYS A 52 3.75 -12.67 3.01
N GLN A 53 4.53 -12.61 1.93
CA GLN A 53 5.68 -11.72 1.84
C GLN A 53 5.27 -10.24 1.90
N PHE A 54 4.27 -9.78 1.11
CA PHE A 54 3.90 -8.37 1.13
C PHE A 54 3.25 -7.95 2.46
N VAL A 55 2.57 -8.87 3.15
CA VAL A 55 2.03 -8.60 4.50
C VAL A 55 3.17 -8.43 5.49
N ASP A 56 4.16 -9.32 5.48
CA ASP A 56 5.33 -9.23 6.34
C ASP A 56 6.13 -7.94 6.05
N GLU A 57 6.32 -7.57 4.78
CA GLU A 57 6.95 -6.31 4.36
C GLU A 57 6.17 -5.09 4.87
N THR A 58 4.84 -5.12 4.76
CA THR A 58 3.97 -4.05 5.27
C THR A 58 4.09 -3.89 6.80
N ILE A 59 4.09 -5.01 7.53
CA ILE A 59 4.25 -5.01 8.99
C ILE A 59 5.66 -4.53 9.39
N ASN A 60 6.69 -4.95 8.67
CA ASN A 60 8.06 -4.52 8.96
C ASN A 60 8.23 -3.01 8.73
N TYR A 61 7.54 -2.44 7.74
CA TYR A 61 7.61 -1.01 7.44
C TYR A 61 6.77 -0.16 8.41
N PHE A 62 5.49 -0.46 8.57
CA PHE A 62 4.58 0.37 9.39
C PHE A 62 4.50 -0.04 10.86
N GLY A 63 5.12 -1.17 11.22
CA GLY A 63 4.90 -1.86 12.48
C GLY A 63 3.55 -2.58 12.47
N GLN A 64 2.83 -2.52 13.59
CA GLN A 64 1.49 -3.10 13.67
C GLN A 64 0.46 -2.15 13.06
N CYS A 65 -0.50 -2.70 12.30
CA CYS A 65 -1.75 -2.01 12.01
C CYS A 65 -2.51 -1.83 13.32
N LYS A 66 -2.37 -0.66 13.94
CA LYS A 66 -3.22 -0.26 15.05
C LYS A 66 -4.52 0.28 14.45
N CYS A 67 -5.61 -0.44 14.72
CA CYS A 67 -6.96 0.00 14.46
C CYS A 67 -7.33 1.15 15.41
#